data_AF-A0A956CB13-F1
#
_entry.id   AF-A0A956CB13-F1
#
_cell.length_a   1.000
_cell.length_b   1.000
_cell.length_c   1.000
_cell.angle_alpha   90.00
_cell.angle_beta   90.00
_cell.angle_gamma   90.00
#
_symmetry.space_group_name_H-M   'P 1'
#
loop_
_entity.id
_entity.type
_entity.pdbx_description
1 polymer ?
#
loop_
_entity_poly.entity_id
_entity_poly.type
_entity_poly.pdbx_seq_one_letter_code
_entity_poly.pdbx_strand_id
1 'polypeptide(L)'
;MAWLRRVLCAAAVFSQVACSLPTEGTGASTADVDGGTTGGSGGGQAGGGSGGTGATGGVGGTTTHCAAPMSCIPSPPSGWVGYVRMRGEGYPPADVMGPVCPDESTPERYYSGLAGPAQCAPCSCSNQKGGKCGTAPLFCSKSSTDCSGAQDATGDVDGCGITNGHSGLSTLSCFIGTIPVVSAGTCDPSPADFSNKDPWTGVNDVCVVVGTDGCGENERCIPPGSGEYAGYVCIQSPGDVECPPDWGARTLVYKSVQDDRNCSQCVCTPDAANCVDAKYEIHDWLGCLTGGKTVSSSTCVDLSSTVNAGWYAERTQDPFATGTCTPSGGQPTGGISGQGAITFCCRN
;
A
#
# COMPACT_ATOMS: atom_id res chain seq x y z
N MET A 1 -9.61 28.95 37.11
CA MET A 1 -9.62 27.49 36.90
C MET A 1 -8.74 27.20 35.70
N ALA A 2 -7.46 26.87 35.94
CA ALA A 2 -6.44 26.66 34.92
C ALA A 2 -6.29 25.16 34.63
N TRP A 3 -6.42 24.79 33.35
CA TRP A 3 -6.23 23.42 32.87
C TRP A 3 -4.77 23.22 32.44
N LEU A 4 -4.06 22.34 33.13
CA LEU A 4 -2.70 21.91 32.77
C LEU A 4 -2.80 20.67 31.86
N ARG A 5 -2.50 20.81 30.57
CA ARG A 5 -2.26 19.66 29.67
C ARG A 5 -0.75 19.43 29.56
N ARG A 6 -0.28 18.30 30.10
CA ARG A 6 1.09 17.79 29.87
C ARG A 6 1.11 17.05 28.53
N VAL A 7 1.97 17.48 27.64
CA VAL A 7 2.35 16.76 26.41
C VAL A 7 3.46 15.78 26.79
N LEU A 8 3.21 14.47 26.70
CA LEU A 8 4.25 13.45 26.71
C LEU A 8 4.73 13.25 25.27
N CYS A 9 6.00 13.55 25.00
CA CYS A 9 6.70 13.04 23.81
C CYS A 9 7.20 11.63 24.13
N ALA A 10 6.63 10.62 23.47
CA ALA A 10 7.20 9.29 23.44
C ALA A 10 8.23 9.22 22.31
N ALA A 11 9.49 8.98 22.68
CA ALA A 11 10.57 8.70 21.73
C ALA A 11 10.33 7.32 21.09
N ALA A 12 10.01 7.30 19.80
CA ALA A 12 9.94 6.07 19.02
C ALA A 12 11.37 5.64 18.63
N VAL A 13 11.79 4.48 19.12
CA VAL A 13 13.01 3.80 18.69
C VAL A 13 12.73 3.16 17.33
N PHE A 14 13.37 3.68 16.27
CA PHE A 14 13.35 3.07 14.94
C PHE A 14 14.12 1.73 14.98
N SER A 15 13.39 0.63 14.85
CA SER A 15 13.99 -0.68 14.55
C SER A 15 14.15 -0.79 13.03
N GLN A 16 15.39 -0.97 12.58
CA GLN A 16 15.71 -1.14 11.16
C GLN A 16 15.22 -2.51 10.69
N VAL A 17 14.13 -2.54 9.93
CA VAL A 17 13.75 -3.71 9.13
C VAL A 17 14.56 -3.67 7.84
N ALA A 18 15.54 -4.55 7.74
CA ALA A 18 16.29 -4.78 6.52
C ALA A 18 15.37 -5.46 5.49
N CYS A 19 14.96 -4.71 4.46
CA CYS A 19 14.46 -5.31 3.22
C CYS A 19 15.62 -6.00 2.51
N SER A 20 15.67 -7.32 2.56
CA SER A 20 16.51 -8.13 1.68
C SER A 20 15.93 -8.09 0.26
N LEU A 21 16.65 -7.42 -0.65
CA LEU A 21 16.44 -7.48 -2.09
C LEU A 21 16.77 -8.91 -2.60
N PRO A 22 15.99 -9.48 -3.54
CA PRO A 22 16.44 -10.65 -4.28
C PRO A 22 17.63 -10.28 -5.17
N THR A 23 18.72 -11.02 -5.01
CA THR A 23 19.95 -10.91 -5.78
C THR A 23 19.73 -11.52 -7.17
N GLU A 24 19.59 -10.68 -8.20
CA GLU A 24 19.66 -11.15 -9.58
C GLU A 24 21.14 -11.34 -9.98
N GLY A 25 21.46 -12.57 -10.38
CA GLY A 25 22.79 -12.99 -10.78
C GLY A 25 23.25 -12.29 -12.05
N THR A 26 24.34 -11.54 -11.93
CA THR A 26 25.03 -10.90 -13.05
C THR A 26 25.95 -11.92 -13.72
N GLY A 27 25.58 -12.40 -14.90
CA GLY A 27 26.47 -13.16 -15.79
C GLY A 27 27.37 -12.20 -16.55
N ALA A 28 28.66 -12.22 -16.23
CA ALA A 28 29.71 -11.51 -16.95
C ALA A 28 30.13 -12.28 -18.22
N SER A 29 30.24 -11.58 -19.34
CA SER A 29 31.18 -11.95 -20.42
C SER A 29 31.81 -10.70 -21.01
N THR A 30 33.10 -10.56 -20.73
CA THR A 30 34.05 -9.57 -21.24
C THR A 30 34.34 -9.78 -22.73
N ALA A 31 34.43 -8.69 -23.49
CA ALA A 31 35.39 -8.54 -24.59
C ALA A 31 35.63 -7.06 -24.90
N ASP A 32 36.80 -6.58 -24.47
CA ASP A 32 37.52 -5.44 -25.03
C ASP A 32 37.69 -5.57 -26.55
N VAL A 33 37.56 -4.46 -27.30
CA VAL A 33 38.52 -4.06 -28.35
C VAL A 33 38.54 -2.53 -28.48
N ASP A 34 39.76 -2.01 -28.41
CA ASP A 34 40.25 -0.66 -28.63
C ASP A 34 39.82 0.07 -29.93
N GLY A 35 39.88 1.40 -29.85
CA GLY A 35 40.73 2.19 -30.77
C GLY A 35 40.05 2.94 -31.91
N GLY A 36 40.18 4.28 -31.93
CA GLY A 36 39.90 5.08 -33.12
C GLY A 36 39.81 6.58 -32.89
N THR A 37 40.96 7.26 -32.96
CA THR A 37 41.15 8.71 -32.85
C THR A 37 40.80 9.51 -34.12
N THR A 38 40.52 10.80 -33.91
CA THR A 38 40.89 11.99 -34.74
C THR A 38 40.35 12.17 -36.17
N GLY A 39 39.80 13.37 -36.39
CA GLY A 39 40.20 14.24 -37.50
C GLY A 39 39.11 14.62 -38.51
N GLY A 40 38.90 15.93 -38.71
CA GLY A 40 38.11 16.42 -39.84
C GLY A 40 37.66 17.87 -39.75
N SER A 41 38.59 18.82 -39.87
CA SER A 41 38.30 20.23 -40.16
C SER A 41 38.53 20.51 -41.66
N GLY A 42 37.71 21.38 -42.26
CA GLY A 42 37.87 21.92 -43.62
C GLY A 42 36.56 21.80 -44.40
N GLY A 43 36.10 22.74 -45.23
CA GLY A 43 36.50 24.08 -45.66
C GLY A 43 35.22 24.70 -46.28
N GLY A 44 35.00 26.01 -46.22
CA GLY A 44 35.45 26.91 -47.27
C GLY A 44 34.66 26.76 -48.58
N GLN A 45 33.58 27.54 -48.77
CA GLN A 45 33.18 27.95 -50.11
C GLN A 45 32.45 29.29 -50.11
N ALA A 46 33.21 30.32 -50.47
CA ALA A 46 32.71 31.60 -50.95
C ALA A 46 32.52 31.51 -52.47
N GLY A 47 31.34 31.91 -52.93
CA GLY A 47 31.00 32.20 -54.32
C GLY A 47 29.63 32.85 -54.28
N GLY A 48 29.38 34.08 -54.72
CA GLY A 48 30.05 34.80 -55.80
C GLY A 48 29.04 34.97 -56.94
N GLY A 49 28.22 36.01 -56.83
CA GLY A 49 27.58 36.72 -57.95
C GLY A 49 26.50 36.00 -58.77
N SER A 50 25.34 36.63 -58.90
CA SER A 50 24.87 37.20 -60.19
C SER A 50 23.54 37.92 -59.97
N GLY A 51 23.55 39.24 -60.21
CA GLY A 51 22.35 40.04 -60.31
C GLY A 51 21.55 39.64 -61.56
N GLY A 52 20.28 39.33 -61.37
CA GLY A 52 19.29 39.15 -62.42
C GLY A 52 18.13 40.09 -62.16
N THR A 53 18.20 41.32 -62.68
CA THR A 53 17.05 42.21 -62.83
C THR A 53 16.22 41.70 -64.01
N GLY A 54 15.21 40.88 -63.72
CA GLY A 54 14.28 40.32 -64.69
C GLY A 54 12.86 40.40 -64.17
N ALA A 55 12.27 41.60 -64.24
CA ALA A 55 10.85 41.80 -64.05
C ALA A 55 10.09 41.24 -65.25
N THR A 56 9.27 40.21 -65.04
CA THR A 56 8.12 39.90 -65.90
C THR A 56 6.95 39.55 -64.99
N GLY A 57 5.89 40.35 -65.10
CA GLY A 57 4.72 40.32 -64.22
C GLY A 57 4.08 38.94 -64.11
N GLY A 58 4.25 38.32 -62.96
CA GLY A 58 3.38 37.25 -62.49
C GLY A 58 2.04 37.87 -62.12
N VAL A 59 0.98 37.41 -62.78
CA VAL A 59 -0.41 37.69 -62.43
C VAL A 59 -0.54 37.52 -60.91
N GLY A 60 -0.94 38.58 -60.22
CA GLY A 60 -1.06 38.60 -58.76
C GLY A 60 -2.04 37.52 -58.29
N GLY A 61 -1.53 36.32 -58.07
CA GLY A 61 -2.22 35.26 -57.37
C GLY A 61 -2.49 35.82 -55.99
N THR A 62 -3.76 36.13 -55.72
CA THR A 62 -4.23 36.52 -54.40
C THR A 62 -3.70 35.49 -53.43
N THR A 63 -2.69 35.88 -52.63
CA THR A 63 -2.15 35.01 -51.60
C THR A 63 -3.33 34.63 -50.73
N THR A 64 -3.73 33.37 -50.84
CA THR A 64 -4.93 32.87 -50.18
C THR A 64 -4.56 32.79 -48.72
N HIS A 65 -4.93 33.84 -48.00
CA HIS A 65 -4.71 33.96 -46.57
C HIS A 65 -6.05 33.75 -45.88
N CYS A 66 -6.02 33.06 -44.74
CA CYS A 66 -7.19 33.04 -43.89
C CYS A 66 -7.59 34.45 -43.48
N ALA A 67 -8.89 34.68 -43.37
CA ALA A 67 -9.37 35.86 -42.68
C ALA A 67 -8.84 35.84 -41.23
N ALA A 68 -8.23 36.95 -40.80
CA ALA A 68 -7.84 37.09 -39.40
C ALA A 68 -9.07 36.89 -38.50
N PRO A 69 -8.97 36.15 -37.38
CA PRO A 69 -7.73 35.70 -36.70
C PRO A 69 -7.30 34.24 -36.99
N MET A 70 -7.77 33.62 -38.07
CA MET A 70 -7.46 32.21 -38.38
C MET A 70 -6.02 32.03 -38.85
N SER A 71 -5.47 30.82 -38.64
CA SER A 71 -4.12 30.44 -39.06
C SER A 71 -4.15 29.29 -40.06
N CYS A 72 -3.22 29.30 -41.02
CA CYS A 72 -3.03 28.18 -41.94
C CYS A 72 -2.29 27.04 -41.26
N ILE A 73 -2.95 25.89 -41.16
CA ILE A 73 -2.40 24.68 -40.57
C ILE A 73 -2.33 23.59 -41.64
N PRO A 74 -1.21 22.85 -41.77
CA PRO A 74 -1.10 21.71 -42.66
C PRO A 74 -2.14 20.64 -42.35
N SER A 75 -2.74 20.09 -43.40
CA SER A 75 -3.69 18.98 -43.32
C SER A 75 -3.08 17.77 -42.60
N PRO A 76 -3.87 17.03 -41.80
CA PRO A 76 -3.40 15.81 -41.15
C PRO A 76 -2.83 14.82 -42.19
N PRO A 77 -1.67 14.20 -41.93
CA PRO A 77 -1.15 13.14 -42.79
C PRO A 77 -2.10 11.93 -42.89
N SER A 78 -1.88 11.06 -43.86
CA SER A 78 -2.67 9.82 -43.98
C SER A 78 -2.61 8.98 -42.69
N GLY A 79 -3.77 8.52 -42.22
CA GLY A 79 -3.91 7.80 -40.95
C GLY A 79 -4.17 8.68 -39.74
N TRP A 80 -4.04 10.00 -39.86
CA TRP A 80 -4.35 10.96 -38.81
C TRP A 80 -5.70 11.66 -39.05
N VAL A 81 -6.40 11.96 -37.96
CA VAL A 81 -7.65 12.70 -37.95
C VAL A 81 -7.44 14.03 -37.24
N GLY A 82 -8.05 15.09 -37.73
CA GLY A 82 -7.94 16.43 -37.14
C GLY A 82 -8.98 17.38 -37.71
N TYR A 83 -9.11 18.58 -37.16
CA TYR A 83 -8.28 19.17 -36.09
C TYR A 83 -9.00 19.11 -34.75
N VAL A 84 -8.25 19.13 -33.66
CA VAL A 84 -8.83 19.24 -32.31
C VAL A 84 -8.10 20.27 -31.46
N ARG A 85 -8.76 20.73 -30.40
CA ARG A 85 -8.16 21.44 -29.27
C ARG A 85 -8.31 20.58 -28.03
N MET A 86 -7.29 20.57 -27.18
CA MET A 86 -7.25 19.72 -26.00
C MET A 86 -7.02 20.56 -24.74
N ARG A 87 -7.74 20.24 -23.67
CA ARG A 87 -7.57 20.76 -22.31
C ARG A 87 -7.18 19.60 -21.41
N GLY A 88 -5.99 19.68 -20.82
CA GLY A 88 -5.47 18.68 -19.88
C GLY A 88 -5.55 19.15 -18.44
N GLU A 89 -6.03 18.29 -17.54
CA GLU A 89 -6.12 18.54 -16.10
C GLU A 89 -5.73 17.31 -15.28
N GLY A 90 -5.49 17.53 -13.99
CA GLY A 90 -5.47 16.44 -13.02
C GLY A 90 -6.83 15.73 -12.97
N TYR A 91 -6.82 14.43 -12.66
CA TYR A 91 -8.03 13.61 -12.62
C TYR A 91 -9.02 14.18 -11.58
N PRO A 92 -10.17 14.74 -12.01
CA PRO A 92 -11.15 15.27 -11.09
C PRO A 92 -11.93 14.12 -10.44
N PRO A 93 -12.72 14.38 -9.38
CA PRO A 93 -13.78 13.46 -8.97
C PRO A 93 -14.64 13.07 -10.18
N ALA A 94 -15.04 11.79 -10.26
CA ALA A 94 -15.56 11.13 -11.47
C ALA A 94 -16.71 11.84 -12.21
N ASP A 95 -17.40 12.79 -11.58
CA ASP A 95 -18.64 13.40 -12.08
C ASP A 95 -18.48 14.82 -12.65
N VAL A 96 -17.27 15.40 -12.66
CA VAL A 96 -17.06 16.77 -13.16
C VAL A 96 -16.60 16.74 -14.62
N MET A 97 -17.53 16.97 -15.56
CA MET A 97 -17.18 17.26 -16.95
C MET A 97 -16.56 18.66 -17.07
N GLY A 98 -15.60 18.82 -17.99
CA GLY A 98 -14.99 20.12 -18.29
C GLY A 98 -15.97 21.09 -18.95
N PRO A 99 -15.54 22.32 -19.25
CA PRO A 99 -16.38 23.27 -19.98
C PRO A 99 -16.77 22.72 -21.35
N VAL A 100 -17.93 23.15 -21.84
CA VAL A 100 -18.34 22.92 -23.22
C VAL A 100 -17.31 23.47 -24.21
N CYS A 101 -17.24 22.86 -25.37
CA CYS A 101 -16.41 23.31 -26.47
C CYS A 101 -16.82 24.71 -26.96
N PRO A 102 -15.94 25.44 -27.66
CA PRO A 102 -16.26 26.76 -28.21
C PRO A 102 -17.46 26.80 -29.16
N ASP A 103 -17.83 25.67 -29.74
CA ASP A 103 -19.02 25.48 -30.59
C ASP A 103 -20.24 24.99 -29.81
N GLU A 104 -20.20 25.08 -28.48
CA GLU A 104 -21.22 24.61 -27.52
C GLU A 104 -21.41 23.08 -27.50
N SER A 105 -20.55 22.31 -28.17
CA SER A 105 -20.59 20.85 -28.11
C SER A 105 -20.00 20.31 -26.80
N THR A 106 -20.38 19.08 -26.44
CA THR A 106 -19.79 18.37 -25.30
C THR A 106 -18.40 17.84 -25.70
N PRO A 107 -17.33 18.11 -24.93
CA PRO A 107 -16.01 17.58 -25.23
C PRO A 107 -15.97 16.06 -25.14
N GLU A 108 -15.16 15.42 -25.98
CA GLU A 108 -14.81 14.01 -25.85
C GLU A 108 -13.70 13.87 -24.79
N ARG A 109 -13.95 13.03 -23.78
CA ARG A 109 -13.01 12.84 -22.66
C ARG A 109 -12.12 11.64 -22.87
N TYR A 110 -10.83 11.85 -22.59
CA TYR A 110 -9.79 10.84 -22.56
C TYR A 110 -9.04 10.88 -21.23
N TYR A 111 -8.30 9.80 -20.93
CA TYR A 111 -7.59 9.63 -19.67
C TYR A 111 -6.09 9.47 -19.90
N SER A 112 -5.28 9.98 -18.98
CA SER A 112 -3.82 9.92 -19.05
C SER A 112 -3.21 9.67 -17.68
N GLY A 113 -1.93 9.25 -17.69
CA GLY A 113 -1.20 8.91 -16.48
C GLY A 113 -1.85 7.74 -15.73
N LEU A 114 -1.71 6.53 -16.29
CA LEU A 114 -2.13 5.31 -15.60
C LEU A 114 -1.52 5.27 -14.20
N ALA A 115 -2.35 4.99 -13.20
CA ALA A 115 -1.86 4.76 -11.86
C ALA A 115 -0.92 3.54 -11.83
N GLY A 116 -0.02 3.52 -10.86
CA GLY A 116 0.84 2.35 -10.62
C GLY A 116 0.08 1.17 -9.98
N PRO A 117 0.82 0.13 -9.55
CA PRO A 117 0.28 -0.97 -8.76
C PRO A 117 -0.49 -0.51 -7.51
N ALA A 118 -1.30 -1.39 -6.91
CA ALA A 118 -2.00 -1.09 -5.67
C ALA A 118 -1.04 -0.68 -4.55
N GLN A 119 -1.32 0.43 -3.87
CA GLN A 119 -0.59 0.89 -2.70
C GLN A 119 -1.24 0.29 -1.45
N CYS A 120 -0.95 -0.99 -1.21
CA CYS A 120 -1.55 -1.75 -0.13
C CYS A 120 -1.05 -1.31 1.25
N ALA A 121 -1.97 -1.22 2.22
CA ALA A 121 -1.60 -1.03 3.61
C ALA A 121 -0.98 -2.34 4.17
N PRO A 122 -0.01 -2.25 5.10
CA PRO A 122 0.49 -3.44 5.78
C PRO A 122 -0.62 -4.10 6.58
N CYS A 123 -0.65 -5.43 6.58
CA CYS A 123 -1.61 -6.18 7.39
C CYS A 123 -1.37 -5.98 8.88
N SER A 124 -2.46 -5.93 9.64
CA SER A 124 -2.44 -5.91 11.11
C SER A 124 -3.41 -6.95 11.66
N CYS A 125 -3.17 -7.36 12.90
CA CYS A 125 -3.98 -8.36 13.59
C CYS A 125 -4.62 -7.76 14.84
N SER A 126 -5.82 -8.20 15.17
CA SER A 126 -6.38 -7.99 16.50
C SER A 126 -5.60 -8.77 17.55
N ASN A 127 -5.79 -8.42 18.83
CA ASN A 127 -5.27 -9.22 19.94
C ASN A 127 -5.84 -10.65 19.87
N GLN A 128 -5.04 -11.63 20.26
CA GLN A 128 -5.45 -13.02 20.36
C GLN A 128 -6.66 -13.17 21.29
N LYS A 129 -7.67 -13.94 20.86
CA LYS A 129 -8.89 -14.22 21.62
C LYS A 129 -9.15 -15.71 21.70
N GLY A 130 -9.86 -16.13 22.75
CA GLY A 130 -10.34 -17.51 22.87
C GLY A 130 -9.26 -18.56 23.11
N GLY A 131 -8.03 -18.15 23.44
CA GLY A 131 -6.99 -19.07 23.91
C GLY A 131 -7.41 -19.77 25.19
N LYS A 132 -6.98 -21.01 25.37
CA LYS A 132 -7.32 -21.84 26.53
C LYS A 132 -6.08 -22.47 27.13
N CYS A 133 -6.02 -22.43 28.45
CA CYS A 133 -5.01 -23.11 29.24
C CYS A 133 -5.60 -24.39 29.84
N GLY A 134 -4.74 -25.38 30.02
CA GLY A 134 -5.07 -26.53 30.86
C GLY A 134 -4.96 -26.15 32.33
N THR A 135 -5.36 -27.07 33.19
CA THR A 135 -5.18 -26.94 34.63
C THR A 135 -3.70 -26.80 34.96
N ALA A 136 -3.37 -25.84 35.83
CA ALA A 136 -2.00 -25.69 36.29
C ALA A 136 -1.61 -26.88 37.19
N PRO A 137 -0.51 -27.57 36.94
CA PRO A 137 -0.13 -28.67 37.81
C PRO A 137 0.42 -28.10 39.14
N LEU A 138 -0.09 -28.56 40.29
CA LEU A 138 0.36 -28.20 41.63
C LEU A 138 1.14 -29.40 42.16
N PHE A 139 2.42 -29.18 42.47
CA PHE A 139 3.25 -30.19 43.09
C PHE A 139 3.51 -29.83 44.54
N CYS A 140 3.19 -30.73 45.46
CA CYS A 140 3.36 -30.52 46.88
C CYS A 140 4.20 -31.63 47.52
N SER A 141 5.13 -31.25 48.39
CA SER A 141 5.86 -32.18 49.24
C SER A 141 5.35 -32.10 50.68
N LYS A 142 4.99 -33.26 51.21
CA LYS A 142 4.56 -33.46 52.60
C LYS A 142 5.80 -33.80 53.41
N SER A 143 6.05 -33.09 54.51
CA SER A 143 7.24 -33.26 55.36
C SER A 143 8.54 -32.63 54.81
N SER A 144 8.45 -31.70 53.87
CA SER A 144 9.59 -30.94 53.33
C SER A 144 9.21 -29.47 53.15
N THR A 145 10.20 -28.58 53.29
CA THR A 145 10.07 -27.12 53.08
C THR A 145 10.65 -26.65 51.75
N ASP A 146 11.31 -27.54 51.00
CA ASP A 146 12.06 -27.26 49.77
C ASP A 146 11.51 -28.03 48.55
N CYS A 147 10.31 -28.60 48.67
CA CYS A 147 9.60 -29.35 47.65
C CYS A 147 10.35 -30.63 47.20
N SER A 148 11.32 -31.12 47.99
CA SER A 148 11.99 -32.39 47.72
C SER A 148 10.96 -33.53 47.72
N GLY A 149 10.91 -34.32 46.66
CA GLY A 149 9.97 -35.44 46.55
C GLY A 149 8.50 -35.04 46.34
N ALA A 150 8.24 -33.80 45.92
CA ALA A 150 6.89 -33.32 45.65
C ALA A 150 6.12 -34.25 44.69
N GLN A 151 4.85 -34.46 44.99
CA GLN A 151 3.92 -35.26 44.20
C GLN A 151 2.86 -34.34 43.58
N ASP A 152 2.27 -34.78 42.47
CA ASP A 152 1.16 -34.07 41.83
C ASP A 152 -0.08 -34.10 42.76
N ALA A 153 -0.53 -32.91 43.14
CA ALA A 153 -1.70 -32.67 43.98
C ALA A 153 -2.80 -31.92 43.22
N THR A 154 -2.72 -31.81 41.89
CA THR A 154 -3.72 -31.09 41.07
C THR A 154 -5.10 -31.73 41.09
N GLY A 155 -5.19 -33.03 41.34
CA GLY A 155 -6.49 -33.71 41.47
C GLY A 155 -7.13 -33.55 42.85
N ASP A 156 -6.36 -33.09 43.84
CA ASP A 156 -6.83 -33.02 45.22
C ASP A 156 -7.65 -31.74 45.47
N VAL A 157 -7.46 -30.66 44.69
CA VAL A 157 -8.17 -29.38 44.79
C VAL A 157 -9.70 -29.52 44.70
N ASP A 158 -10.38 -29.48 45.85
CA ASP A 158 -11.85 -29.50 45.96
C ASP A 158 -12.46 -28.09 46.14
N GLY A 159 -11.80 -27.04 45.64
CA GLY A 159 -12.36 -25.67 45.62
C GLY A 159 -12.79 -25.16 47.00
N CYS A 160 -11.87 -25.19 47.97
CA CYS A 160 -12.11 -24.91 49.39
C CYS A 160 -12.90 -25.98 50.16
N GLY A 161 -13.18 -27.12 49.53
CA GLY A 161 -13.56 -28.37 50.20
C GLY A 161 -12.42 -28.93 51.05
N ILE A 162 -12.74 -29.92 51.88
CA ILE A 162 -11.74 -30.60 52.71
C ILE A 162 -10.97 -31.55 51.80
N THR A 163 -9.76 -31.15 51.38
CA THR A 163 -8.81 -32.11 50.84
C THR A 163 -8.49 -33.14 51.91
N ASN A 164 -8.62 -34.43 51.55
CA ASN A 164 -8.48 -35.58 52.44
C ASN A 164 -7.46 -35.33 53.56
N GLY A 165 -7.97 -35.30 54.80
CA GLY A 165 -7.19 -34.96 55.99
C GLY A 165 -5.96 -35.84 56.14
N HIS A 166 -4.82 -35.33 55.72
CA HIS A 166 -3.52 -35.94 55.99
C HIS A 166 -3.10 -35.57 57.41
N SER A 167 -3.65 -36.28 58.38
CA SER A 167 -3.27 -36.11 59.79
C SER A 167 -1.74 -36.22 59.94
N GLY A 168 -1.14 -35.28 60.68
CA GLY A 168 0.29 -35.31 61.02
C GLY A 168 1.24 -34.53 60.09
N LEU A 169 0.74 -33.71 59.16
CA LEU A 169 1.60 -32.78 58.40
C LEU A 169 2.12 -31.67 59.32
N SER A 170 3.43 -31.67 59.57
CA SER A 170 4.14 -30.60 60.28
C SER A 170 4.84 -29.62 59.35
N THR A 171 5.12 -30.03 58.11
CA THR A 171 5.68 -29.17 57.06
C THR A 171 5.04 -29.49 55.71
N LEU A 172 4.86 -28.45 54.91
CA LEU A 172 4.30 -28.51 53.56
C LEU A 172 5.06 -27.51 52.70
N SER A 173 5.38 -27.90 51.47
CA SER A 173 5.87 -26.97 50.47
C SER A 173 5.32 -27.32 49.10
N CYS A 174 5.03 -26.30 48.28
CA CYS A 174 4.42 -26.51 46.97
C CYS A 174 4.97 -25.56 45.90
N PHE A 175 4.83 -25.95 44.63
CA PHE A 175 5.09 -25.11 43.46
C PHE A 175 4.12 -25.44 42.31
N ILE A 176 3.98 -24.53 41.36
CA ILE A 176 3.22 -24.76 40.12
C ILE A 176 4.16 -25.23 39.02
N GLY A 177 3.83 -26.34 38.35
CA GLY A 177 4.58 -26.82 37.18
C GLY A 177 4.21 -26.10 35.88
N THR A 178 4.66 -26.64 34.76
CA THR A 178 4.38 -26.04 33.44
C THR A 178 2.91 -26.21 33.09
N ILE A 179 2.25 -25.09 32.77
CA ILE A 179 0.83 -25.09 32.41
C ILE A 179 0.71 -25.34 30.91
N PRO A 180 0.04 -26.43 30.48
CA PRO A 180 -0.11 -26.71 29.06
C PRO A 180 -1.07 -25.72 28.40
N VAL A 181 -0.71 -25.24 27.21
CA VAL A 181 -1.65 -24.53 26.33
C VAL A 181 -2.52 -25.57 25.64
N VAL A 182 -3.83 -25.48 25.85
CA VAL A 182 -4.81 -26.38 25.21
C VAL A 182 -5.24 -25.83 23.86
N SER A 183 -5.31 -24.51 23.71
CA SER A 183 -5.56 -23.85 22.43
C SER A 183 -4.91 -22.47 22.39
N ALA A 184 -4.25 -22.16 21.29
CA ALA A 184 -3.70 -20.83 21.03
C ALA A 184 -4.78 -19.80 20.67
N GLY A 185 -6.05 -20.17 20.51
CA GLY A 185 -7.11 -19.22 20.14
C GLY A 185 -7.01 -18.73 18.70
N THR A 186 -7.59 -17.56 18.42
CA THR A 186 -7.68 -16.98 17.07
C THR A 186 -7.42 -15.49 17.07
N CYS A 187 -7.13 -14.94 15.89
CA CYS A 187 -6.91 -13.52 15.67
C CYS A 187 -7.69 -13.06 14.44
N ASP A 188 -8.21 -11.84 14.47
CA ASP A 188 -8.94 -11.26 13.34
C ASP A 188 -7.98 -10.42 12.49
N PRO A 189 -7.87 -10.66 11.17
CA PRO A 189 -7.06 -9.82 10.30
C PRO A 189 -7.73 -8.48 9.98
N SER A 190 -6.91 -7.45 9.71
CA SER A 190 -7.39 -6.21 9.11
C SER A 190 -7.93 -6.45 7.70
N PRO A 191 -8.91 -5.66 7.22
CA PRO A 191 -9.34 -5.74 5.83
C PRO A 191 -8.16 -5.40 4.89
N ALA A 192 -8.08 -6.09 3.76
CA ALA A 192 -7.15 -5.74 2.69
C ALA A 192 -7.71 -4.54 1.91
N ASP A 193 -6.94 -3.46 1.81
CA ASP A 193 -7.32 -2.25 1.08
C ASP A 193 -6.09 -1.50 0.54
N PHE A 194 -6.31 -0.58 -0.41
CA PHE A 194 -5.27 0.26 -1.02
C PHE A 194 -5.75 1.68 -1.24
N SER A 195 -4.85 2.66 -1.13
CA SER A 195 -5.18 4.09 -1.16
C SER A 195 -5.40 4.67 -2.56
N ASN A 196 -4.67 4.19 -3.57
CA ASN A 196 -4.71 4.73 -4.93
C ASN A 196 -5.83 4.12 -5.79
N LYS A 197 -7.08 4.33 -5.37
CA LYS A 197 -8.29 3.81 -6.04
C LYS A 197 -8.49 4.36 -7.44
N ASP A 198 -8.11 5.62 -7.67
CA ASP A 198 -8.27 6.21 -8.99
C ASP A 198 -7.29 5.56 -9.99
N PRO A 199 -7.78 5.14 -11.18
CA PRO A 199 -6.95 4.50 -12.19
C PRO A 199 -6.08 5.48 -12.99
N TRP A 200 -6.34 6.78 -12.85
CA TRP A 200 -5.76 7.82 -13.68
C TRP A 200 -5.27 8.99 -12.82
N THR A 201 -4.24 9.68 -13.30
CA THR A 201 -3.77 10.93 -12.70
C THR A 201 -4.24 12.16 -13.48
N GLY A 202 -4.71 12.00 -14.72
CA GLY A 202 -5.17 13.11 -15.55
C GLY A 202 -6.31 12.77 -16.50
N VAL A 203 -7.05 13.81 -16.89
CA VAL A 203 -8.07 13.79 -17.95
C VAL A 203 -7.69 14.76 -19.05
N ASN A 204 -8.12 14.46 -20.27
CA ASN A 204 -7.95 15.31 -21.44
C ASN A 204 -9.30 15.45 -22.13
N ASP A 205 -9.88 16.64 -22.08
CA ASP A 205 -11.12 16.98 -22.77
C ASP A 205 -10.76 17.54 -24.15
N VAL A 206 -11.40 17.00 -25.19
CA VAL A 206 -11.04 17.22 -26.60
C VAL A 206 -12.24 17.76 -27.36
N CYS A 207 -12.04 18.89 -28.03
CA CYS A 207 -13.03 19.55 -28.87
C CYS A 207 -12.61 19.47 -30.34
N VAL A 208 -13.49 18.98 -31.20
CA VAL A 208 -13.27 18.96 -32.64
C VAL A 208 -13.32 20.39 -33.20
N VAL A 209 -12.42 20.70 -34.12
CA VAL A 209 -12.36 21.99 -34.83
C VAL A 209 -12.50 21.76 -36.32
N VAL A 210 -13.51 22.39 -36.91
CA VAL A 210 -13.75 22.35 -38.35
C VAL A 210 -12.97 23.47 -39.03
N GLY A 211 -12.00 23.09 -39.87
CA GLY A 211 -11.23 24.05 -40.68
C GLY A 211 -11.95 24.42 -41.97
N THR A 212 -11.84 25.67 -42.38
CA THR A 212 -12.33 26.15 -43.69
C THR A 212 -11.21 26.14 -44.73
N ASP A 213 -11.60 26.22 -46.00
CA ASP A 213 -10.65 26.53 -47.07
C ASP A 213 -10.16 27.98 -46.95
N GLY A 214 -9.09 28.33 -47.67
CA GLY A 214 -8.50 29.68 -47.64
C GLY A 214 -6.99 29.73 -47.41
N CYS A 215 -6.33 28.57 -47.40
CA CYS A 215 -4.86 28.44 -47.37
C CYS A 215 -4.34 27.81 -48.66
N GLY A 216 -3.02 27.59 -48.74
CA GLY A 216 -2.39 26.87 -49.84
C GLY A 216 -2.88 25.43 -49.99
N GLU A 217 -2.36 24.75 -51.02
CA GLU A 217 -2.65 23.34 -51.24
C GLU A 217 -2.18 22.50 -50.04
N ASN A 218 -3.08 21.68 -49.48
CA ASN A 218 -2.87 20.87 -48.26
C ASN A 218 -2.82 21.64 -46.94
N GLU A 219 -3.41 22.83 -46.87
CA GLU A 219 -3.58 23.57 -45.62
C GLU A 219 -5.06 23.92 -45.40
N ARG A 220 -5.42 24.14 -44.13
CA ARG A 220 -6.77 24.57 -43.72
C ARG A 220 -6.69 25.77 -42.81
N CYS A 221 -7.66 26.66 -42.93
CA CYS A 221 -7.83 27.79 -42.03
C CYS A 221 -8.47 27.31 -40.74
N ILE A 222 -7.71 27.36 -39.64
CA ILE A 222 -8.16 26.94 -38.33
C ILE A 222 -8.40 28.16 -37.45
N PRO A 223 -9.59 28.31 -36.85
CA PRO A 223 -9.85 29.38 -35.90
C PRO A 223 -8.97 29.22 -34.65
N PRO A 224 -8.57 30.34 -34.02
CA PRO A 224 -7.90 30.26 -32.74
C PRO A 224 -8.81 29.59 -31.71
N GLY A 225 -8.22 28.87 -30.77
CA GLY A 225 -8.98 28.38 -29.63
C GLY A 225 -9.46 29.53 -28.74
N SER A 226 -10.40 29.26 -27.85
CA SER A 226 -10.92 30.22 -26.88
C SER A 226 -11.04 29.57 -25.49
N GLY A 227 -11.08 30.40 -24.45
CA GLY A 227 -11.21 29.95 -23.07
C GLY A 227 -10.11 28.94 -22.68
N GLU A 228 -10.53 27.82 -22.09
CA GLU A 228 -9.61 26.77 -21.63
C GLU A 228 -9.10 25.87 -22.78
N TYR A 229 -9.62 26.05 -24.00
CA TYR A 229 -9.17 25.39 -25.22
C TYR A 229 -8.33 26.32 -26.13
N ALA A 230 -7.84 27.46 -25.60
CA ALA A 230 -7.01 28.42 -26.35
C ALA A 230 -5.61 27.91 -26.69
N GLY A 231 -5.24 26.69 -26.25
CA GLY A 231 -3.93 26.09 -26.45
C GLY A 231 -3.70 25.55 -27.87
N TYR A 232 -2.78 24.60 -27.99
CA TYR A 232 -2.32 23.98 -29.23
C TYR A 232 -3.47 23.41 -30.09
N VAL A 233 -3.26 23.40 -31.42
CA VAL A 233 -4.07 22.58 -32.34
C VAL A 233 -3.41 21.21 -32.46
N CYS A 234 -4.21 20.16 -32.47
CA CYS A 234 -3.71 18.79 -32.51
C CYS A 234 -4.37 17.96 -33.62
N ILE A 235 -3.65 16.91 -34.01
CA ILE A 235 -4.16 15.77 -34.78
C ILE A 235 -4.09 14.52 -33.90
N GLN A 236 -4.90 13.52 -34.21
CA GLN A 236 -4.97 12.28 -33.44
C GLN A 236 -4.87 11.05 -34.34
N SER A 237 -4.29 9.98 -33.81
CA SER A 237 -4.26 8.65 -34.42
C SER A 237 -4.55 7.59 -33.37
N PRO A 238 -5.29 6.51 -33.71
CA PRO A 238 -5.40 5.34 -32.85
C PRO A 238 -4.02 4.72 -32.57
N GLY A 239 -3.86 4.18 -31.36
CA GLY A 239 -2.65 3.51 -30.91
C GLY A 239 -1.60 4.45 -30.28
N ASP A 240 -0.55 3.83 -29.75
CA ASP A 240 0.68 4.49 -29.39
C ASP A 240 1.56 4.60 -30.66
N VAL A 241 1.61 5.80 -31.23
CA VAL A 241 2.34 6.08 -32.46
C VAL A 241 3.22 7.31 -32.30
N GLU A 242 4.29 7.39 -33.09
CA GLU A 242 5.15 8.57 -33.13
C GLU A 242 4.48 9.72 -33.90
N CYS A 243 4.77 10.94 -33.47
CA CYS A 243 4.21 12.12 -34.11
C CYS A 243 4.86 12.37 -35.48
N PRO A 244 4.07 12.80 -36.49
CA PRO A 244 4.63 13.25 -37.76
C PRO A 244 5.55 14.47 -37.57
N PRO A 245 6.43 14.75 -38.55
CA PRO A 245 7.15 16.02 -38.61
C PRO A 245 6.19 17.20 -38.46
N ASP A 246 6.63 18.27 -37.82
CA ASP A 246 5.87 19.49 -37.50
C ASP A 246 4.79 19.38 -36.41
N TRP A 247 4.56 18.18 -35.84
CA TRP A 247 3.59 17.95 -34.75
C TRP A 247 4.27 17.41 -33.48
N GLY A 248 5.37 18.03 -33.06
CA GLY A 248 6.30 17.45 -32.07
C GLY A 248 5.78 17.27 -30.64
N ALA A 249 4.66 17.90 -30.25
CA ALA A 249 4.12 17.75 -28.90
C ALA A 249 3.20 16.52 -28.80
N ARG A 250 3.77 15.39 -28.35
CA ARG A 250 3.07 14.09 -28.23
C ARG A 250 2.36 13.94 -26.88
N THR A 251 1.11 13.49 -26.90
CA THR A 251 0.33 13.10 -25.70
C THR A 251 -0.37 11.76 -25.95
N LEU A 252 -0.04 10.73 -25.17
CA LEU A 252 -0.73 9.44 -25.20
C LEU A 252 -1.87 9.42 -24.17
N VAL A 253 -3.06 9.06 -24.64
CA VAL A 253 -4.27 8.96 -23.79
C VAL A 253 -5.04 7.67 -24.09
N TYR A 254 -6.04 7.38 -23.27
CA TYR A 254 -6.86 6.18 -23.34
C TYR A 254 -8.35 6.50 -23.20
N LYS A 255 -9.21 5.66 -23.75
CA LYS A 255 -10.68 5.80 -23.65
C LYS A 255 -11.23 5.22 -22.36
N SER A 256 -10.62 4.15 -21.86
CA SER A 256 -11.06 3.46 -20.65
C SER A 256 -9.91 2.70 -20.00
N VAL A 257 -10.17 2.09 -18.86
CA VAL A 257 -9.21 1.29 -18.11
C VAL A 257 -9.76 -0.10 -17.87
N GLN A 258 -8.88 -1.10 -17.90
CA GLN A 258 -9.09 -2.36 -17.20
C GLN A 258 -8.21 -2.34 -15.96
N ASP A 259 -8.86 -2.30 -14.79
CA ASP A 259 -8.21 -2.21 -13.48
C ASP A 259 -8.65 -3.41 -12.63
N ASP A 260 -7.72 -4.34 -12.40
CA ASP A 260 -7.90 -5.47 -11.50
C ASP A 260 -6.92 -5.41 -10.31
N ARG A 261 -6.37 -4.22 -10.04
CA ARG A 261 -5.51 -3.97 -8.88
C ARG A 261 -6.25 -4.32 -7.60
N ASN A 262 -5.57 -5.09 -6.76
CA ASN A 262 -6.09 -5.49 -5.47
C ASN A 262 -4.94 -5.73 -4.48
N CYS A 263 -5.26 -5.99 -3.22
CA CYS A 263 -4.32 -6.45 -2.22
C CYS A 263 -4.64 -7.89 -1.84
N SER A 264 -3.61 -8.73 -1.71
CA SER A 264 -3.77 -10.08 -1.18
C SER A 264 -4.42 -10.01 0.21
N GLN A 265 -5.34 -10.92 0.50
CA GLN A 265 -6.04 -10.98 1.79
C GLN A 265 -5.04 -11.01 2.97
N CYS A 266 -5.36 -10.26 4.01
CA CYS A 266 -4.60 -10.33 5.25
C CYS A 266 -4.93 -11.61 6.01
N VAL A 267 -3.91 -12.29 6.51
CA VAL A 267 -4.04 -13.49 7.33
C VAL A 267 -3.29 -13.26 8.63
N CYS A 268 -3.93 -13.63 9.74
CA CYS A 268 -3.34 -13.56 11.07
C CYS A 268 -3.20 -14.96 11.64
N THR A 269 -1.96 -15.34 11.90
CA THR A 269 -1.64 -16.62 12.53
C THR A 269 -1.35 -16.37 14.00
N PRO A 270 -2.11 -16.99 14.93
CA PRO A 270 -1.76 -16.95 16.35
C PRO A 270 -0.35 -17.53 16.54
N ASP A 271 0.49 -16.81 17.28
CA ASP A 271 1.80 -17.31 17.68
C ASP A 271 1.66 -18.34 18.81
N ALA A 272 2.78 -18.81 19.36
CA ALA A 272 2.76 -19.62 20.57
C ALA A 272 2.11 -18.85 21.72
N ALA A 273 0.97 -19.35 22.21
CA ALA A 273 0.33 -18.81 23.39
C ALA A 273 1.11 -19.20 24.66
N ASN A 274 0.96 -18.40 25.71
CA ASN A 274 1.50 -18.65 27.04
C ASN A 274 0.36 -18.64 28.06
N CYS A 275 0.41 -19.58 28.99
CA CYS A 275 -0.52 -19.63 30.11
C CYS A 275 0.10 -18.95 31.31
N VAL A 276 -0.57 -17.91 31.80
CA VAL A 276 -0.06 -17.07 32.89
C VAL A 276 -1.09 -16.97 34.01
N ASP A 277 -0.65 -16.43 35.16
CA ASP A 277 -1.49 -16.07 36.30
C ASP A 277 -2.27 -17.22 36.96
N ALA A 278 -1.86 -18.48 36.79
CA ALA A 278 -2.35 -19.55 37.66
C ALA A 278 -1.88 -19.35 39.09
N LYS A 279 -2.78 -19.59 40.05
CA LYS A 279 -2.48 -19.47 41.48
C LYS A 279 -3.22 -20.53 42.27
N TYR A 280 -2.57 -20.96 43.33
CA TYR A 280 -3.18 -21.72 44.42
C TYR A 280 -3.02 -20.90 45.70
N GLU A 281 -4.12 -20.60 46.37
CA GLU A 281 -4.11 -20.02 47.72
C GLU A 281 -4.32 -21.14 48.72
N ILE A 282 -3.31 -21.42 49.54
CA ILE A 282 -3.33 -22.48 50.54
C ILE A 282 -3.70 -21.86 51.89
N HIS A 283 -4.75 -22.39 52.51
CA HIS A 283 -5.31 -21.92 53.78
C HIS A 283 -5.17 -22.97 54.87
N ASP A 284 -5.02 -22.50 56.11
CA ASP A 284 -4.94 -23.33 57.31
C ASP A 284 -6.31 -23.75 57.84
N TRP A 285 -7.37 -23.04 57.41
CA TRP A 285 -8.76 -23.27 57.82
C TRP A 285 -9.70 -23.66 56.67
N LEU A 286 -10.76 -24.41 56.99
CA LEU A 286 -11.73 -24.93 56.03
C LEU A 286 -12.51 -23.77 55.40
N GLY A 287 -12.92 -23.95 54.15
CA GLY A 287 -13.71 -22.95 53.43
C GLY A 287 -12.94 -21.70 52.98
N CYS A 288 -11.60 -21.69 53.09
CA CYS A 288 -10.73 -20.58 52.63
C CYS A 288 -11.18 -19.20 53.12
N LEU A 289 -11.62 -19.10 54.38
CA LEU A 289 -12.30 -17.92 54.89
C LEU A 289 -11.35 -16.84 55.42
N THR A 290 -10.13 -17.20 55.85
CA THR A 290 -9.17 -16.24 56.43
C THR A 290 -7.73 -16.72 56.22
N GLY A 291 -6.79 -15.78 56.16
CA GLY A 291 -5.38 -16.09 55.95
C GLY A 291 -5.10 -16.66 54.56
N GLY A 292 -3.92 -17.26 54.40
CA GLY A 292 -3.55 -17.98 53.20
C GLY A 292 -2.19 -17.58 52.66
N LYS A 293 -1.52 -18.51 51.96
CA LYS A 293 -0.26 -18.25 51.28
C LYS A 293 -0.37 -18.69 49.83
N THR A 294 0.07 -17.81 48.92
CA THR A 294 -0.06 -18.01 47.49
C THR A 294 1.13 -18.80 46.93
N VAL A 295 0.81 -19.79 46.11
CA VAL A 295 1.74 -20.47 45.20
C VAL A 295 1.35 -20.03 43.79
N SER A 296 2.25 -19.32 43.11
CA SER A 296 1.97 -18.71 41.79
C SER A 296 3.10 -18.86 40.78
N SER A 297 4.11 -19.67 41.09
CA SER A 297 5.28 -19.86 40.23
C SER A 297 5.86 -21.27 40.38
N SER A 298 6.86 -21.59 39.55
CA SER A 298 7.66 -22.81 39.64
C SER A 298 8.69 -22.81 40.77
N THR A 299 8.77 -21.72 41.54
CA THR A 299 9.63 -21.67 42.73
C THR A 299 8.92 -22.32 43.90
N CYS A 300 9.62 -23.19 44.62
CA CYS A 300 9.09 -23.82 45.82
C CYS A 300 8.74 -22.78 46.88
N VAL A 301 7.55 -22.93 47.47
CA VAL A 301 7.05 -22.10 48.55
C VAL A 301 6.90 -22.97 49.81
N ASP A 302 7.61 -22.63 50.88
CA ASP A 302 7.39 -23.24 52.21
C ASP A 302 6.08 -22.73 52.81
N LEU A 303 5.16 -23.65 53.08
CA LEU A 303 3.82 -23.41 53.62
C LEU A 303 3.68 -23.88 55.06
N SER A 304 4.77 -24.29 55.72
CA SER A 304 4.74 -24.87 57.07
C SER A 304 4.21 -23.91 58.13
N SER A 305 4.42 -22.59 57.96
CA SER A 305 3.82 -21.58 58.84
C SER A 305 2.32 -21.40 58.63
N THR A 306 1.82 -21.83 57.48
CA THR A 306 0.41 -21.76 57.11
C THR A 306 -0.29 -23.00 57.62
N VAL A 307 0.23 -24.22 57.42
CA VAL A 307 -0.43 -25.45 57.87
C VAL A 307 -0.08 -25.80 59.33
N ASN A 308 -1.01 -25.59 60.28
CA ASN A 308 -0.72 -25.79 61.72
C ASN A 308 -1.45 -26.97 62.38
N ALA A 309 -2.45 -27.56 61.72
CA ALA A 309 -3.33 -28.57 62.33
C ALA A 309 -3.41 -29.89 61.55
N GLY A 310 -2.51 -30.13 60.59
CA GLY A 310 -2.48 -31.34 59.79
C GLY A 310 -3.56 -31.40 58.71
N TRP A 311 -4.11 -30.26 58.32
CA TRP A 311 -5.07 -30.12 57.24
C TRP A 311 -4.93 -28.72 56.64
N TYR A 312 -5.30 -28.60 55.37
CA TYR A 312 -5.31 -27.34 54.64
C TYR A 312 -6.49 -27.34 53.66
N ALA A 313 -6.92 -26.15 53.25
CA ALA A 313 -7.87 -25.97 52.17
C ALA A 313 -7.20 -25.15 51.07
N GLU A 314 -7.71 -25.25 49.85
CA GLU A 314 -7.09 -24.57 48.72
C GLU A 314 -8.12 -23.95 47.78
N ARG A 315 -7.79 -22.76 47.30
CA ARG A 315 -8.53 -22.06 46.27
C ARG A 315 -7.66 -21.92 45.03
N THR A 316 -8.21 -22.25 43.88
CA THR A 316 -7.52 -22.08 42.60
C THR A 316 -7.97 -20.82 41.87
N GLN A 317 -7.01 -20.19 41.21
CA GLN A 317 -7.27 -19.28 40.10
C GLN A 317 -6.78 -19.95 38.83
N ASP A 318 -7.70 -20.21 37.90
CA ASP A 318 -7.35 -20.79 36.61
C ASP A 318 -6.44 -19.86 35.81
N PRO A 319 -5.44 -20.41 35.10
CA PRO A 319 -4.63 -19.63 34.17
C PRO A 319 -5.47 -19.15 33.00
N PHE A 320 -5.05 -18.03 32.41
CA PHE A 320 -5.57 -17.58 31.12
C PHE A 320 -4.46 -17.51 30.08
N ALA A 321 -4.85 -17.71 28.82
CA ALA A 321 -3.93 -17.69 27.70
C ALA A 321 -3.63 -16.24 27.27
N THR A 322 -2.37 -15.98 26.99
CA THR A 322 -1.86 -14.74 26.39
C THR A 322 -1.06 -15.07 25.15
N GLY A 323 -0.92 -14.13 24.23
CA GLY A 323 -0.02 -14.26 23.09
C GLY A 323 -0.26 -13.19 22.05
N THR A 324 0.49 -13.31 20.96
CA THR A 324 0.50 -12.37 19.84
C THR A 324 0.07 -13.07 18.56
N CYS A 325 -0.14 -12.28 17.52
CA CYS A 325 -0.50 -12.78 16.21
C CYS A 325 0.47 -12.19 15.19
N THR A 326 1.01 -13.04 14.33
CA THR A 326 1.87 -12.60 13.24
C THR A 326 1.01 -12.31 12.01
N PRO A 327 0.98 -11.06 11.50
CA PRO A 327 0.28 -10.72 10.27
C PRO A 327 1.06 -11.19 9.04
N SER A 328 0.33 -11.57 7.99
CA SER A 328 0.86 -11.86 6.65
C SER A 328 -0.13 -11.41 5.58
N GLY A 329 0.32 -11.29 4.33
CA GLY A 329 -0.48 -10.81 3.20
C GLY A 329 -0.25 -9.33 2.87
N GLY A 330 -1.29 -8.65 2.39
CA GLY A 330 -1.25 -7.21 2.07
C GLY A 330 -0.33 -6.84 0.91
N GLN A 331 0.09 -7.80 0.08
CA GLN A 331 0.90 -7.54 -1.09
C GLN A 331 0.02 -7.10 -2.27
N PRO A 332 0.50 -6.20 -3.14
CA PRO A 332 -0.22 -5.83 -4.34
C PRO A 332 -0.38 -7.02 -5.28
N THR A 333 -1.57 -7.13 -5.86
CA THR A 333 -1.95 -8.15 -6.85
C THR A 333 -2.70 -7.49 -8.00
N GLY A 334 -2.76 -8.18 -9.14
CA GLY A 334 -3.37 -7.62 -10.35
C GLY A 334 -2.50 -6.54 -10.99
N GLY A 335 -3.12 -5.76 -11.86
CA GLY A 335 -2.51 -4.72 -12.65
C GLY A 335 -3.56 -3.75 -13.21
N ILE A 336 -3.06 -2.83 -14.01
CA ILE A 336 -3.89 -1.80 -14.61
C ILE A 336 -3.41 -1.58 -16.04
N SER A 337 -4.34 -1.50 -16.97
CA SER A 337 -4.05 -1.31 -18.38
C SER A 337 -5.04 -0.32 -19.00
N GLY A 338 -4.50 0.66 -19.71
CA GLY A 338 -5.30 1.58 -20.51
C GLY A 338 -5.82 0.90 -21.76
N GLN A 339 -7.08 1.17 -22.10
CA GLN A 339 -7.79 0.58 -23.23
C GLN A 339 -8.13 1.66 -24.25
N GLY A 340 -8.07 1.31 -25.54
CA GLY A 340 -8.34 2.24 -26.64
C GLY A 340 -7.36 3.41 -26.67
N ALA A 341 -6.06 3.11 -26.71
CA ALA A 341 -5.00 4.11 -26.80
C ALA A 341 -5.19 5.03 -28.01
N ILE A 342 -4.98 6.33 -27.81
CA ILE A 342 -4.95 7.36 -28.86
C ILE A 342 -3.75 8.26 -28.60
N THR A 343 -3.01 8.56 -29.67
CA THR A 343 -1.95 9.56 -29.62
C THR A 343 -2.44 10.87 -30.20
N PHE A 344 -2.32 11.94 -29.43
CA PHE A 344 -2.46 13.32 -29.89
C PHE A 344 -1.09 13.91 -30.18
N CYS A 345 -0.95 14.56 -31.32
CA CYS A 345 0.24 15.28 -31.73
C CYS A 345 -0.14 16.72 -32.01
N CYS A 346 0.49 17.64 -31.29
CA CYS A 346 0.07 19.04 -31.22
C CYS A 346 1.15 19.98 -31.76
N ARG A 347 0.71 21.13 -32.26
CA ARG A 347 1.58 22.23 -32.70
C ARG A 347 1.08 23.57 -32.20
N ASN A 348 2.03 24.48 -31.98
CA ASN A 348 1.77 25.89 -31.67
C ASN A 348 1.41 26.66 -32.95
#